data_AF-A0A524DJV5-F1
#
_entry.id   AF-A0A524DJV5-F1
#
_cell.length_a   1.000
_cell.length_b   1.000
_cell.length_c   1.000
_cell.angle_alpha   90.00
_cell.angle_beta   90.00
_cell.angle_gamma   90.00
#
_symmetry.space_group_name_H-M   'P 1'
#
loop_
_entity.id
_entity.type
_entity.pdbx_description
1 polymer ?
#
loop_
_entity_poly.entity_id
_entity_poly.type
_entity_poly.pdbx_seq_one_letter_code
_entity_poly.pdbx_strand_id
1 'polypeptide(L)'
;MNENYNLKLKDIYSESLVRDIVLFFFLFMLVLAQKWDNILLLLFPLISFSFAIFFKIIDIIKKRREGDNSQIIYNPLGNEKKHANRLVFCALLQLILLFWFGAESLYHPQLVDNYYIYFISIFIFFYTFGFYWMFLDLWKYSRIEILKEGIEVRDSQIHSKNIENVVSFLKMKNFKIISLISLLIFIILNLLNVFSAILIHFGYMPGINYTLPGSGIEESDPISISFFIYGIIAISPSASIIFLFLNYRDINNINKEKFNKIIDSLPKDVKNKIIENLETLNKKLKFILRLE
;
A
#
# COMPACT_ATOMS: atom_id res chain seq x y z
N MET A 1 -0.26 22.43 26.98
CA MET A 1 -0.56 21.22 27.78
C MET A 1 0.18 20.02 27.19
N ASN A 2 0.98 19.33 28.00
CA ASN A 2 1.65 18.08 27.63
C ASN A 2 0.65 16.93 27.84
N GLU A 3 -0.19 16.65 26.84
CA GLU A 3 -0.90 15.38 26.84
C GLU A 3 0.06 14.28 26.37
N ASN A 4 0.21 13.24 27.19
CA ASN A 4 0.83 11.99 26.77
C ASN A 4 -0.03 11.39 25.66
N TYR A 5 0.44 11.55 24.42
CA TYR A 5 -0.17 11.04 23.19
C TYR A 5 -0.07 9.51 23.08
N ASN A 6 -0.60 8.79 24.06
CA ASN A 6 -0.76 7.35 23.99
C ASN A 6 -2.01 7.07 23.15
N LEU A 7 -1.80 6.54 21.94
CA LEU A 7 -2.86 6.02 21.09
C LEU A 7 -3.65 4.97 21.87
N LYS A 8 -4.94 5.20 22.13
CA LYS A 8 -5.80 4.17 22.72
C LYS A 8 -6.32 3.28 21.60
N LEU A 9 -6.56 1.99 21.89
CA LEU A 9 -7.10 1.04 20.89
C LEU A 9 -8.42 1.52 20.26
N LYS A 10 -9.27 2.20 21.05
CA LYS A 10 -10.50 2.83 20.57
C LYS A 10 -10.27 3.89 19.48
N ASP A 11 -9.06 4.45 19.40
CA ASP A 11 -8.67 5.48 18.45
C ASP A 11 -8.32 4.90 17.07
N ILE A 12 -8.08 3.59 16.99
CA ILE A 12 -7.73 2.87 15.75
C ILE A 12 -8.95 2.15 15.17
N TYR A 13 -9.99 1.94 15.98
CA TYR A 13 -11.20 1.25 15.57
C TYR A 13 -11.96 2.00 14.46
N SER A 14 -12.35 1.31 13.40
CA SER A 14 -13.35 1.80 12.45
C SER A 14 -14.10 0.62 11.83
N GLU A 15 -15.38 0.81 11.49
CA GLU A 15 -16.18 -0.22 10.83
C GLU A 15 -15.50 -0.73 9.55
N SER A 16 -14.94 0.18 8.75
CA SER A 16 -14.24 -0.20 7.53
C SER A 16 -13.00 -1.06 7.80
N LEU A 17 -12.24 -0.80 8.86
CA LEU A 17 -11.09 -1.63 9.24
C LEU A 17 -11.56 -3.03 9.67
N VAL A 18 -12.60 -3.11 10.51
CA VAL A 18 -13.15 -4.39 10.97
C VAL A 18 -13.67 -5.22 9.80
N ARG A 19 -14.43 -4.60 8.89
CA ARG A 19 -14.92 -5.26 7.68
C ARG A 19 -13.78 -5.84 6.85
N ASP A 20 -12.73 -5.05 6.59
CA ASP A 20 -11.59 -5.50 5.78
C ASP A 20 -10.84 -6.67 6.46
N ILE A 21 -10.70 -6.64 7.79
CA ILE A 21 -10.16 -7.73 8.62
C ILE A 21 -11.02 -9.00 8.52
N VAL A 22 -12.32 -8.89 8.80
CA VAL A 22 -13.25 -10.03 8.77
C VAL A 22 -13.27 -10.68 7.40
N LEU A 23 -13.34 -9.89 6.34
CA LEU A 23 -13.38 -10.40 4.97
C LEU A 23 -12.08 -11.12 4.59
N PHE A 24 -10.92 -10.55 4.95
CA PHE A 24 -9.63 -11.17 4.70
C PHE A 24 -9.49 -12.50 5.46
N PHE A 25 -9.79 -12.52 6.76
CA PHE A 25 -9.69 -13.73 7.57
C PHE A 25 -10.69 -14.81 7.13
N PHE A 26 -11.90 -14.43 6.72
CA PHE A 26 -12.86 -15.38 6.18
C PHE A 26 -12.29 -16.11 4.95
N LEU A 27 -11.80 -15.38 3.95
CA LEU A 27 -11.17 -15.98 2.77
C LEU A 27 -9.91 -16.77 3.11
N PHE A 28 -9.08 -16.25 4.02
CA PHE A 28 -7.86 -16.92 4.46
C PHE A 28 -8.16 -18.29 5.09
N MET A 29 -9.21 -18.37 5.92
CA MET A 29 -9.66 -19.63 6.51
C MET A 29 -10.21 -20.61 5.46
N LEU A 30 -10.88 -20.12 4.42
CA LEU A 30 -11.32 -20.98 3.30
C LEU A 30 -10.13 -21.61 2.57
N VAL A 31 -9.05 -20.85 2.34
CA VAL A 31 -7.82 -21.41 1.75
C VAL A 31 -7.20 -22.44 2.69
N LEU A 32 -7.05 -22.14 3.98
CA LEU A 32 -6.49 -23.09 4.95
C LEU A 32 -7.29 -24.38 5.07
N ALA A 33 -8.63 -24.32 4.95
CA ALA A 33 -9.50 -25.49 5.01
C ALA A 33 -9.22 -26.52 3.89
N GLN A 34 -8.58 -26.10 2.79
CA GLN A 34 -8.16 -26.99 1.70
C GLN A 34 -6.90 -27.81 2.02
N LYS A 35 -6.31 -27.71 3.22
CA LYS A 35 -5.14 -28.49 3.66
C LYS A 35 -3.88 -28.29 2.78
N TRP A 36 -3.49 -27.04 2.57
CA TRP A 36 -2.21 -26.73 1.94
C TRP A 36 -1.04 -27.17 2.82
N ASP A 37 -0.14 -27.99 2.31
CA ASP A 37 1.06 -28.43 3.05
C ASP A 37 2.08 -27.30 3.23
N ASN A 38 2.15 -26.40 2.25
CA ASN A 38 3.12 -25.32 2.23
C ASN A 38 2.44 -23.95 2.22
N ILE A 39 2.76 -23.12 3.21
CA ILE A 39 2.18 -21.78 3.40
C ILE A 39 2.87 -20.68 2.59
N LEU A 40 3.90 -20.99 1.78
CA LEU A 40 4.69 -19.98 1.05
C LEU A 40 3.81 -19.05 0.21
N LEU A 41 2.84 -19.60 -0.53
CA LEU A 41 1.95 -18.78 -1.36
C LEU A 41 1.01 -17.90 -0.51
N LEU A 42 0.66 -18.32 0.71
CA LEU A 42 -0.13 -17.52 1.65
C LEU A 42 0.62 -16.29 2.18
N LEU A 43 1.96 -16.26 2.11
CA LEU A 43 2.74 -15.10 2.54
C LEU A 43 2.46 -13.88 1.66
N PHE A 44 2.19 -14.06 0.37
CA PHE A 44 1.91 -12.98 -0.57
C PHE A 44 0.70 -12.11 -0.16
N PRO A 45 -0.52 -12.67 -0.05
CA PRO A 45 -1.67 -11.89 0.39
C PRO A 45 -1.50 -11.37 1.82
N LEU A 46 -0.81 -12.09 2.70
CA LEU A 46 -0.56 -11.66 4.08
C LEU A 46 0.32 -10.42 4.14
N ILE A 47 1.40 -10.36 3.35
CA ILE A 47 2.27 -9.19 3.25
C ILE A 47 1.50 -8.00 2.66
N SER A 48 0.80 -8.19 1.55
CA SER A 48 -0.02 -7.13 0.92
C SER A 48 -1.08 -6.59 1.89
N PHE A 49 -1.76 -7.46 2.62
CA PHE A 49 -2.77 -7.07 3.61
C PHE A 49 -2.15 -6.37 4.83
N SER A 50 -0.96 -6.77 5.27
CA SER A 50 -0.24 -6.11 6.37
C SER A 50 0.07 -4.65 6.03
N PHE A 51 0.53 -4.37 4.80
CA PHE A 51 0.69 -2.99 4.31
C PHE A 51 -0.66 -2.27 4.22
N ALA A 52 -1.72 -2.97 3.81
CA ALA A 52 -3.05 -2.38 3.74
C ALA A 52 -3.54 -1.90 5.11
N ILE A 53 -3.40 -2.74 6.15
CA ILE A 53 -3.71 -2.39 7.54
C ILE A 53 -2.86 -1.19 7.99
N PHE A 54 -1.56 -1.20 7.72
CA PHE A 54 -0.66 -0.09 8.07
C PHE A 54 -1.19 1.25 7.53
N PHE A 55 -1.52 1.34 6.24
CA PHE A 55 -2.09 2.56 5.65
C PHE A 55 -3.48 2.89 6.22
N LYS A 56 -4.31 1.88 6.47
CA LYS A 56 -5.65 2.08 7.04
C LYS A 56 -5.59 2.70 8.43
N ILE A 57 -4.68 2.22 9.28
CA ILE A 57 -4.46 2.77 10.62
C ILE A 57 -4.00 4.22 10.54
N ILE A 58 -3.07 4.54 9.63
CA ILE A 58 -2.61 5.93 9.43
C ILE A 58 -3.78 6.83 9.01
N ASP A 59 -4.60 6.41 8.03
CA ASP A 59 -5.78 7.18 7.58
C ASP A 59 -6.77 7.44 8.73
N ILE A 60 -7.05 6.44 9.57
CA ILE A 60 -7.97 6.59 10.71
C ILE A 60 -7.42 7.57 11.75
N ILE A 61 -6.16 7.42 12.14
CA ILE A 61 -5.51 8.31 13.11
C ILE A 61 -5.47 9.73 12.56
N LYS A 62 -5.13 9.87 11.28
CA LYS A 62 -5.06 11.16 10.60
C LYS A 62 -6.42 11.87 10.62
N LYS A 63 -7.49 11.22 10.19
CA LYS A 63 -8.84 11.80 10.16
C LYS A 63 -9.32 12.25 11.54
N ARG A 64 -9.03 11.46 12.58
CA ARG A 64 -9.40 11.81 13.95
C ARG A 64 -8.61 13.01 14.48
N ARG A 65 -7.38 13.23 14.00
CA ARG A 65 -6.53 14.35 14.41
C ARG A 65 -6.77 15.64 13.62
N GLU A 66 -7.08 15.54 12.34
CA GLU A 66 -7.37 16.74 11.52
C GLU A 66 -8.64 17.45 12.01
N GLY A 67 -9.60 16.73 12.61
CA GLY A 67 -10.82 17.31 13.20
C GLY A 67 -11.73 17.98 12.17
N ASP A 68 -12.93 18.39 12.59
CA ASP A 68 -13.82 19.20 11.76
C ASP A 68 -13.24 20.63 11.68
N ASN A 69 -13.13 21.20 10.47
CA ASN A 69 -12.50 22.51 10.16
C ASN A 69 -10.96 22.55 10.11
N SER A 70 -10.30 21.44 9.76
CA SER A 70 -8.87 21.49 9.42
C SER A 70 -8.64 22.41 8.21
N GLN A 71 -7.69 23.34 8.35
CA GLN A 71 -7.21 24.21 7.26
C GLN A 71 -5.96 23.61 6.57
N ILE A 72 -5.58 22.38 6.96
CA ILE A 72 -4.38 21.70 6.47
C ILE A 72 -4.72 20.27 6.07
N ILE A 73 -4.29 19.91 4.86
CA ILE A 73 -4.24 18.52 4.41
C ILE A 73 -2.78 18.08 4.44
N TYR A 74 -2.42 17.17 5.35
CA TYR A 74 -1.06 16.63 5.48
C TYR A 74 -1.00 15.17 5.03
N ASN A 75 -0.57 14.92 3.79
CA ASN A 75 -0.48 13.58 3.20
C ASN A 75 0.99 13.26 2.83
N PRO A 76 1.84 12.85 3.79
CA PRO A 76 3.26 12.60 3.50
C PRO A 76 3.50 11.28 2.76
N LEU A 77 2.55 10.34 2.79
CA LEU A 77 2.67 9.03 2.17
C LEU A 77 1.74 8.86 0.96
N GLY A 78 1.16 9.94 0.46
CA GLY A 78 0.11 9.90 -0.55
C GLY A 78 -1.28 9.82 0.06
N ASN A 79 -2.23 9.15 -0.60
CA ASN A 79 -3.59 8.99 -0.09
C ASN A 79 -3.69 7.62 0.60
N GLU A 80 -3.50 7.61 1.91
CA GLU A 80 -3.40 6.38 2.70
C GLU A 80 -4.68 5.53 2.59
N LYS A 81 -5.87 6.15 2.54
CA LYS A 81 -7.14 5.45 2.26
C LYS A 81 -7.11 4.71 0.93
N LYS A 82 -6.65 5.37 -0.14
CA LYS A 82 -6.58 4.74 -1.48
C LYS A 82 -5.52 3.65 -1.53
N HIS A 83 -4.36 3.85 -0.91
CA HIS A 83 -3.30 2.84 -0.83
C HIS A 83 -3.78 1.59 -0.08
N ALA A 84 -4.44 1.77 1.08
CA ALA A 84 -5.06 0.69 1.82
C ALA A 84 -6.07 -0.09 0.96
N ASN A 85 -7.02 0.59 0.33
CA ASN A 85 -8.05 -0.08 -0.46
C ASN A 85 -7.49 -0.85 -1.67
N ARG A 86 -6.47 -0.30 -2.36
CA ARG A 86 -5.79 -0.98 -3.49
C ARG A 86 -5.12 -2.27 -3.03
N LEU A 87 -4.41 -2.22 -1.90
CA LEU A 87 -3.73 -3.39 -1.34
C LEU A 87 -4.71 -4.43 -0.77
N VAL A 88 -5.80 -4.01 -0.11
CA VAL A 88 -6.89 -4.91 0.31
C VAL A 88 -7.43 -5.63 -0.93
N PHE A 89 -7.74 -4.89 -1.99
CA PHE A 89 -8.24 -5.48 -3.24
C PHE A 89 -7.27 -6.54 -3.80
N CYS A 90 -5.99 -6.22 -3.94
CA CYS A 90 -4.99 -7.17 -4.42
C CYS A 90 -4.87 -8.40 -3.51
N ALA A 91 -4.83 -8.20 -2.18
CA ALA A 91 -4.70 -9.30 -1.22
C ALA A 91 -5.93 -10.24 -1.24
N LEU A 92 -7.15 -9.69 -1.32
CA LEU A 92 -8.38 -10.49 -1.43
C LEU A 92 -8.41 -11.26 -2.74
N LEU A 93 -8.03 -10.62 -3.85
CA LEU A 93 -7.98 -11.28 -5.16
C LEU A 93 -6.95 -12.41 -5.18
N GLN A 94 -5.80 -12.21 -4.54
CA GLN A 94 -4.81 -13.27 -4.34
C GLN A 94 -5.34 -14.43 -3.51
N LEU A 95 -6.12 -14.18 -2.44
CA LEU A 95 -6.75 -15.27 -1.68
C LEU A 95 -7.82 -16.01 -2.50
N ILE A 96 -8.62 -15.30 -3.29
CA ILE A 96 -9.61 -15.92 -4.19
C ILE A 96 -8.89 -16.80 -5.22
N LEU A 97 -7.80 -16.30 -5.81
CA LEU A 97 -6.98 -17.06 -6.74
C LEU A 97 -6.41 -18.32 -6.06
N LEU A 98 -5.82 -18.20 -4.86
CA LEU A 98 -5.30 -19.37 -4.15
C LEU A 98 -6.41 -20.37 -3.84
N PHE A 99 -7.55 -19.92 -3.33
CA PHE A 99 -8.69 -20.80 -3.07
C PHE A 99 -9.11 -21.53 -4.34
N TRP A 100 -9.25 -20.81 -5.46
CA TRP A 100 -9.62 -21.41 -6.74
C TRP A 100 -8.59 -22.43 -7.21
N PHE A 101 -7.29 -22.12 -7.11
CA PHE A 101 -6.23 -23.03 -7.52
C PHE A 101 -6.14 -24.29 -6.67
N GLY A 102 -6.33 -24.16 -5.35
CA GLY A 102 -6.43 -25.30 -4.46
C GLY A 102 -7.62 -26.17 -4.79
N ALA A 103 -8.78 -25.56 -5.08
CA ALA A 103 -9.98 -26.29 -5.47
C ALA A 103 -9.78 -27.03 -6.80
N GLU A 104 -9.27 -26.36 -7.83
CA GLU A 104 -9.00 -27.00 -9.13
C GLU A 104 -7.97 -28.11 -9.00
N SER A 105 -6.95 -27.98 -8.13
CA SER A 105 -6.01 -29.07 -7.90
C SER A 105 -6.67 -30.32 -7.34
N LEU A 106 -7.73 -30.18 -6.54
CA LEU A 106 -8.47 -31.29 -5.93
C LEU A 106 -9.46 -31.94 -6.90
N TYR A 107 -10.14 -31.14 -7.72
CA TYR A 107 -11.24 -31.61 -8.57
C TYR A 107 -10.79 -31.94 -9.99
N HIS A 108 -9.79 -31.23 -10.52
CA HIS A 108 -9.30 -31.38 -11.89
C HIS A 108 -7.76 -31.28 -11.94
N PRO A 109 -7.05 -32.24 -11.35
CA PRO A 109 -5.59 -32.21 -11.29
C PRO A 109 -4.92 -32.05 -12.67
N GLN A 110 -5.47 -32.68 -13.72
CA GLN A 110 -4.89 -32.59 -15.07
C GLN A 110 -4.94 -31.18 -15.66
N LEU A 111 -5.94 -30.37 -15.27
CA LEU A 111 -6.00 -28.95 -15.68
C LEU A 111 -4.88 -28.16 -15.01
N VAL A 112 -4.59 -28.45 -13.75
CA VAL A 112 -3.52 -27.78 -13.02
C VAL A 112 -2.16 -28.10 -13.62
N ASP A 113 -1.88 -29.37 -13.91
CA ASP A 113 -0.59 -29.80 -14.47
C ASP A 113 -0.25 -29.09 -15.79
N ASN A 114 -1.27 -28.85 -16.63
CA ASN A 114 -1.08 -28.21 -17.94
C ASN A 114 -1.09 -26.67 -17.87
N TYR A 115 -1.78 -26.07 -16.90
CA TYR A 115 -2.08 -24.63 -16.89
C TYR A 115 -1.56 -23.86 -15.67
N TYR A 116 -0.83 -24.49 -14.74
CA TYR A 116 -0.34 -23.83 -13.51
C TYR A 116 0.49 -22.56 -13.77
N ILE A 117 1.19 -22.48 -14.91
CA ILE A 117 1.99 -21.30 -15.29
C ILE A 117 1.13 -20.04 -15.34
N TYR A 118 -0.08 -20.13 -15.89
CA TYR A 118 -1.00 -19.00 -15.99
C TYR A 118 -1.46 -18.57 -14.61
N PHE A 119 -1.75 -19.54 -13.74
CA PHE A 119 -2.13 -19.28 -12.36
C PHE A 119 -1.03 -18.52 -11.61
N ILE A 120 0.19 -19.06 -11.58
CA ILE A 120 1.34 -18.45 -10.89
C ILE A 120 1.67 -17.08 -11.48
N SER A 121 1.55 -16.91 -12.79
CA SER A 121 1.77 -15.63 -13.47
C SER A 121 0.78 -14.56 -13.03
N ILE A 122 -0.52 -14.87 -13.03
CA ILE A 122 -1.58 -13.93 -12.62
C ILE A 122 -1.48 -13.64 -11.11
N PHE A 123 -1.18 -14.66 -10.31
CA PHE A 123 -1.04 -14.51 -8.86
C PHE A 123 0.09 -13.55 -8.47
N ILE A 124 1.28 -13.72 -9.07
CA ILE A 124 2.44 -12.84 -8.85
C ILE A 124 2.22 -11.46 -9.46
N PHE A 125 1.50 -11.37 -10.59
CA PHE A 125 1.10 -10.10 -11.16
C PHE A 125 0.32 -9.26 -10.15
N PHE A 126 -0.72 -9.82 -9.52
CA PHE A 126 -1.51 -9.05 -8.55
C PHE A 126 -0.72 -8.62 -7.32
N TYR A 127 0.22 -9.45 -6.87
CA TYR A 127 1.14 -9.07 -5.80
C TYR A 127 1.94 -7.81 -6.14
N THR A 128 2.72 -7.91 -7.22
CA THR A 128 3.65 -6.86 -7.65
C THR A 128 2.90 -5.61 -8.12
N PHE A 129 1.74 -5.79 -8.76
CA PHE A 129 0.85 -4.72 -9.17
C PHE A 129 0.32 -3.94 -7.98
N GLY A 130 -0.06 -4.59 -6.87
CA GLY A 130 -0.52 -3.90 -5.66
C GLY A 130 0.49 -2.87 -5.13
N PHE A 131 1.77 -3.25 -5.08
CA PHE A 131 2.86 -2.36 -4.65
C PHE A 131 3.16 -1.25 -5.66
N TYR A 132 3.19 -1.56 -6.95
CA TYR A 132 3.33 -0.53 -7.98
C TYR A 132 2.15 0.47 -7.98
N TRP A 133 0.93 -0.02 -7.82
CA TRP A 133 -0.29 0.77 -7.88
C TRP A 133 -0.37 1.82 -6.76
N MET A 134 0.32 1.60 -5.64
CA MET A 134 0.47 2.64 -4.63
C MET A 134 1.18 3.88 -5.19
N PHE A 135 2.23 3.71 -5.98
CA PHE A 135 3.05 4.83 -6.43
C PHE A 135 2.51 5.53 -7.68
N LEU A 136 1.59 4.93 -8.43
CA LEU A 136 1.03 5.49 -9.68
C LEU A 136 0.53 6.95 -9.56
N ASP A 137 -0.14 7.27 -8.46
CA ASP A 137 -0.77 8.59 -8.25
C ASP A 137 -0.17 9.35 -7.07
N LEU A 138 0.98 8.92 -6.52
CA LEU A 138 1.47 9.51 -5.29
C LEU A 138 1.88 10.99 -5.48
N TRP A 139 2.14 11.48 -6.70
CA TRP A 139 2.25 12.93 -6.98
C TRP A 139 0.98 13.74 -6.78
N LYS A 140 -0.19 13.14 -7.02
CA LYS A 140 -1.48 13.84 -6.90
C LYS A 140 -1.81 14.08 -5.43
N TYR A 141 -1.42 13.13 -4.58
CA TYR A 141 -1.87 13.06 -3.20
C TYR A 141 -0.81 13.40 -2.18
N SER A 142 0.48 13.26 -2.50
CA SER A 142 1.56 13.52 -1.57
C SER A 142 1.85 15.03 -1.53
N ARG A 143 1.29 15.72 -0.55
CA ARG A 143 1.30 17.18 -0.45
C ARG A 143 0.95 17.65 0.96
N ILE A 144 1.42 18.86 1.27
CA ILE A 144 0.90 19.68 2.36
C ILE A 144 0.13 20.82 1.70
N GLU A 145 -1.19 20.83 1.87
CA GLU A 145 -2.05 21.90 1.35
C GLU A 145 -2.61 22.72 2.50
N ILE A 146 -2.51 24.04 2.37
CA ILE A 146 -3.15 25.00 3.27
C ILE A 146 -4.37 25.58 2.54
N LEU A 147 -5.53 25.54 3.19
CA LEU A 147 -6.80 26.08 2.70
C LEU A 147 -7.12 27.40 3.40
N LYS A 148 -7.57 28.40 2.64
CA LYS A 148 -7.98 29.71 3.18
C LYS A 148 -9.27 29.64 4.01
N GLU A 149 -10.15 28.70 3.71
CA GLU A 149 -11.40 28.44 4.43
C GLU A 149 -11.40 27.00 4.97
N GLY A 150 -11.99 26.79 6.16
CA GLY A 150 -12.06 25.47 6.78
C GLY A 150 -12.91 24.49 5.96
N ILE A 151 -12.57 23.20 6.02
CA ILE A 151 -13.35 22.16 5.35
C ILE A 151 -14.63 21.90 6.17
N GLU A 152 -15.79 22.31 5.66
CA GLU A 152 -17.06 21.71 6.10
C GLU A 152 -17.19 20.31 5.49
N VAL A 153 -17.43 19.33 6.36
CA VAL A 153 -17.53 17.90 6.03
C VAL A 153 -18.76 17.63 5.16
N ARG A 154 -18.67 17.86 3.85
CA ARG A 154 -19.58 17.26 2.87
C ARG A 154 -18.81 16.73 1.66
N ASP A 155 -18.56 15.44 1.74
CA ASP A 155 -18.31 14.45 0.70
C ASP A 155 -17.84 14.87 -0.70
N SER A 156 -16.75 14.19 -1.09
CA SER A 156 -16.50 13.61 -2.43
C SER A 156 -16.07 14.49 -3.62
N GLN A 157 -16.03 15.83 -3.52
CA GLN A 157 -15.67 16.69 -4.68
C GLN A 157 -14.47 17.64 -4.48
N ILE A 158 -13.48 17.27 -3.66
CA ILE A 158 -12.26 18.09 -3.41
C ILE A 158 -11.36 18.26 -4.67
N HIS A 159 -11.70 17.68 -5.82
CA HIS A 159 -10.91 17.80 -7.06
C HIS A 159 -11.43 18.80 -8.09
N SER A 160 -12.54 19.50 -7.85
CA SER A 160 -13.01 20.54 -8.75
C SER A 160 -13.42 21.79 -7.98
N LYS A 161 -12.75 22.90 -8.26
CA LYS A 161 -12.98 24.28 -7.78
C LYS A 161 -12.25 24.69 -6.49
N ASN A 162 -11.02 25.17 -6.70
CA ASN A 162 -10.45 26.44 -6.22
C ASN A 162 -8.93 26.31 -6.07
N ILE A 163 -8.27 26.20 -7.22
CA ILE A 163 -6.80 26.19 -7.35
C ILE A 163 -6.19 27.53 -6.84
N GLU A 164 -7.00 28.60 -6.74
CA GLU A 164 -6.60 29.91 -6.20
C GLU A 164 -6.46 29.95 -4.66
N ASN A 165 -6.94 28.92 -3.94
CA ASN A 165 -6.90 28.86 -2.47
C ASN A 165 -5.92 27.82 -1.91
N VAL A 166 -5.16 27.15 -2.76
CA VAL A 166 -4.20 26.11 -2.36
C VAL A 166 -2.79 26.69 -2.38
N VAL A 167 -2.25 27.00 -1.20
CA VAL A 167 -0.80 27.21 -1.11
C VAL A 167 -0.14 25.84 -1.02
N SER A 168 0.08 25.20 -2.17
CA SER A 168 0.68 23.87 -2.21
C SER A 168 2.14 23.97 -1.75
N PHE A 169 2.49 23.28 -0.67
CA PHE A 169 3.88 23.07 -0.33
C PHE A 169 4.43 21.83 -1.03
N LEU A 170 5.63 22.01 -1.59
CA LEU A 170 6.57 20.97 -1.99
C LEU A 170 6.02 19.93 -2.98
N LYS A 171 5.92 20.31 -4.26
CA LYS A 171 6.07 19.33 -5.35
C LYS A 171 7.45 18.70 -5.23
N MET A 172 7.51 17.45 -4.79
CA MET A 172 8.76 16.70 -4.73
C MET A 172 9.41 16.56 -6.11
N LYS A 173 10.73 16.80 -6.20
CA LYS A 173 11.51 16.57 -7.43
C LYS A 173 11.54 15.10 -7.85
N ASN A 174 11.47 14.19 -6.88
CA ASN A 174 11.79 12.77 -7.08
C ASN A 174 10.58 11.86 -7.34
N PHE A 175 9.35 12.37 -7.33
CA PHE A 175 8.17 11.51 -7.51
C PHE A 175 8.21 10.76 -8.84
N LYS A 176 8.52 11.46 -9.94
CA LYS A 176 8.57 10.84 -11.27
C LYS A 176 9.58 9.71 -11.30
N ILE A 177 10.72 9.89 -10.62
CA ILE A 177 11.77 8.89 -10.50
C ILE A 177 11.27 7.69 -9.69
N ILE A 178 10.64 7.90 -8.53
CA ILE A 178 10.08 6.81 -7.71
C ILE A 178 9.02 6.01 -8.48
N SER A 179 8.08 6.71 -9.14
CA SER A 179 7.06 6.05 -9.95
C SER A 179 7.67 5.27 -11.11
N LEU A 180 8.69 5.82 -11.79
CA LEU A 180 9.40 5.14 -12.87
C LEU A 180 10.15 3.90 -12.37
N ILE A 181 10.88 4.00 -11.27
CA ILE A 181 11.62 2.86 -10.70
C ILE A 181 10.62 1.80 -10.23
N SER A 182 9.50 2.18 -9.60
CA SER A 182 8.45 1.22 -9.19
C SER A 182 7.84 0.49 -10.39
N LEU A 183 7.65 1.19 -11.52
CA LEU A 183 7.19 0.59 -12.77
C LEU A 183 8.23 -0.38 -13.33
N LEU A 184 9.51 0.00 -13.34
CA LEU A 184 10.60 -0.88 -13.80
C LEU A 184 10.70 -2.14 -12.94
N ILE A 185 10.63 -2.01 -11.61
CA ILE A 185 10.62 -3.18 -10.70
C ILE A 185 9.43 -4.08 -11.03
N PHE A 186 8.22 -3.52 -11.18
CA PHE A 186 7.03 -4.27 -11.55
C PHE A 186 7.20 -5.03 -12.87
N ILE A 187 7.67 -4.35 -13.93
CA ILE A 187 7.88 -4.98 -15.25
C ILE A 187 8.95 -6.08 -15.16
N ILE A 188 10.10 -5.79 -14.56
CA ILE A 188 11.23 -6.75 -14.47
C ILE A 188 10.81 -8.00 -13.69
N LEU A 189 10.13 -7.85 -12.56
CA LEU A 189 9.69 -9.00 -11.75
C LEU A 189 8.64 -9.85 -12.49
N ASN A 190 7.71 -9.23 -13.23
CA ASN A 190 6.72 -9.98 -14.00
C ASN A 190 7.34 -10.68 -15.23
N LEU A 191 8.24 -10.01 -15.94
CA LEU A 191 8.98 -10.62 -17.05
C LEU A 191 9.82 -11.80 -16.55
N LEU A 192 10.55 -11.61 -15.45
CA LEU A 192 11.35 -12.67 -14.83
C LEU A 192 10.47 -13.83 -14.40
N ASN A 193 9.30 -13.56 -13.80
CA ASN A 193 8.37 -14.59 -13.40
C ASN A 193 7.86 -15.42 -14.59
N VAL A 194 7.34 -14.77 -15.63
CA VAL A 194 6.83 -15.44 -16.83
C VAL A 194 7.95 -16.21 -17.52
N PHE A 195 9.10 -15.59 -17.71
CA PHE A 195 10.25 -16.23 -18.35
C PHE A 195 10.71 -17.49 -17.58
N SER A 196 10.78 -17.40 -16.26
CA SER A 196 11.21 -18.52 -15.42
C SER A 196 10.17 -19.64 -15.40
N ALA A 197 8.88 -19.31 -15.37
CA ALA A 197 7.81 -20.30 -15.42
C ALA A 197 7.85 -21.08 -16.76
N ILE A 198 8.11 -20.39 -17.88
CA ILE A 198 8.30 -21.01 -19.20
C ILE A 198 9.53 -21.93 -19.20
N LEU A 199 10.69 -21.47 -18.70
CA LEU A 199 11.91 -22.28 -18.68
C LEU A 199 11.76 -23.55 -17.83
N ILE A 200 11.06 -23.45 -16.70
CA ILE A 200 10.78 -24.60 -15.83
C ILE A 200 9.85 -25.59 -16.54
N HIS A 201 8.79 -25.11 -17.17
CA HIS A 201 7.83 -25.98 -17.87
C HIS A 201 8.47 -26.78 -19.00
N PHE A 202 9.40 -26.18 -19.74
CA PHE A 202 10.15 -26.89 -20.79
C PHE A 202 11.36 -27.68 -20.27
N GLY A 203 11.60 -27.71 -18.94
CA GLY A 203 12.69 -28.46 -18.32
C GLY A 203 14.09 -27.84 -18.51
N TYR A 204 14.19 -26.58 -18.96
CA TYR A 204 15.46 -25.89 -19.12
C TYR A 204 16.04 -25.34 -17.80
N MET A 205 15.22 -25.24 -16.76
CA MET A 205 15.62 -24.73 -15.45
C MET A 205 14.97 -25.54 -14.34
N PRO A 206 15.70 -25.92 -13.27
CA PRO A 206 15.11 -26.59 -12.12
C PRO A 206 14.18 -25.65 -11.34
N GLY A 207 13.06 -26.20 -10.88
CA GLY A 207 12.12 -25.54 -9.97
C GLY A 207 12.17 -26.12 -8.56
N ILE A 208 11.43 -25.48 -7.65
CA ILE A 208 11.07 -26.01 -6.34
C ILE A 208 9.74 -26.72 -6.51
N ASN A 209 9.70 -27.99 -6.12
CA ASN A 209 8.45 -28.74 -6.06
C ASN A 209 7.57 -28.19 -4.93
N TYR A 210 6.36 -27.80 -5.28
CA TYR A 210 5.38 -27.24 -4.37
C TYR A 210 4.13 -28.11 -4.42
N THR A 211 3.83 -28.78 -3.32
CA THR A 211 2.66 -29.64 -3.21
C THR A 211 1.40 -28.80 -3.09
N LEU A 212 0.43 -29.12 -3.95
CA LEU A 212 -0.90 -28.56 -3.91
C LEU A 212 -1.82 -29.48 -3.09
N PRO A 213 -2.97 -28.96 -2.59
CA PRO A 213 -3.96 -29.77 -1.91
C PRO A 213 -4.34 -31.08 -2.62
N GLY A 214 -4.41 -31.08 -3.94
CA GLY A 214 -4.72 -32.27 -4.73
C GLY A 214 -3.53 -33.05 -5.27
N SER A 215 -2.28 -32.67 -4.96
CA SER A 215 -1.11 -33.42 -5.41
C SER A 215 -1.17 -34.88 -4.92
N GLY A 216 -0.94 -35.82 -5.83
CA GLY A 216 -1.06 -37.26 -5.58
C GLY A 216 -2.46 -37.84 -5.82
N ILE A 217 -3.48 -37.01 -6.05
CA ILE A 217 -4.77 -37.47 -6.60
C ILE A 217 -4.56 -37.74 -8.08
N GLU A 218 -5.00 -38.92 -8.55
CA GLU A 218 -4.87 -39.33 -9.96
C GLU A 218 -3.42 -39.25 -10.50
N GLU A 219 -2.44 -39.56 -9.65
CA GLU A 219 -1.00 -39.49 -9.97
C GLU A 219 -0.49 -38.10 -10.34
N SER A 220 -1.21 -37.03 -9.95
CA SER A 220 -0.78 -35.66 -10.19
C SER A 220 0.49 -35.28 -9.43
N ASP A 221 1.41 -34.66 -10.14
CA ASP A 221 2.70 -34.26 -9.60
C ASP A 221 2.63 -32.90 -8.86
N PRO A 222 3.56 -32.63 -7.94
CA PRO A 222 3.74 -31.28 -7.40
C PRO A 222 4.09 -30.29 -8.51
N ILE A 223 3.59 -29.06 -8.41
CA ILE A 223 3.97 -28.02 -9.38
C ILE A 223 5.40 -27.54 -9.13
N SER A 224 6.11 -27.20 -10.21
CA SER A 224 7.45 -26.63 -10.11
C SER A 224 7.41 -25.10 -10.18
N ILE A 225 7.84 -24.44 -9.11
CA ILE A 225 7.88 -22.98 -8.99
C ILE A 225 9.33 -22.49 -9.02
N SER A 226 9.59 -21.33 -9.62
CA SER A 226 10.94 -20.76 -9.66
C SER A 226 11.45 -20.30 -8.28
N PHE A 227 12.74 -20.51 -8.01
CA PHE A 227 13.45 -19.95 -6.85
C PHE A 227 13.35 -18.41 -6.76
N PHE A 228 13.11 -17.72 -7.89
CA PHE A 228 12.91 -16.27 -7.89
C PHE A 228 11.69 -15.83 -7.09
N ILE A 229 10.77 -16.74 -6.75
CA ILE A 229 9.59 -16.44 -5.93
C ILE A 229 9.97 -15.78 -4.59
N TYR A 230 11.08 -16.20 -3.97
CA TYR A 230 11.58 -15.59 -2.73
C TYR A 230 12.06 -14.15 -2.95
N GLY A 231 12.72 -13.90 -4.07
CA GLY A 231 13.14 -12.55 -4.47
C GLY A 231 11.93 -11.65 -4.71
N ILE A 232 10.90 -12.15 -5.40
CA ILE A 232 9.66 -11.40 -5.64
C ILE A 232 8.98 -11.03 -4.32
N ILE A 233 8.85 -11.99 -3.39
CA ILE A 233 8.27 -11.75 -2.06
C ILE A 233 8.99 -10.60 -1.35
N ALA A 234 10.33 -10.55 -1.41
CA ALA A 234 11.12 -9.57 -0.66
C ALA A 234 11.27 -8.21 -1.37
N ILE A 235 11.47 -8.19 -2.69
CA ILE A 235 11.84 -6.96 -3.43
C ILE A 235 10.71 -5.94 -3.42
N SER A 236 9.47 -6.34 -3.74
CA SER A 236 8.33 -5.41 -3.81
C SER A 236 8.04 -4.67 -2.49
N PRO A 237 7.91 -5.34 -1.32
CA PRO A 237 7.70 -4.65 -0.06
C PRO A 237 8.93 -3.84 0.37
N SER A 238 10.15 -4.35 0.15
CA SER A 238 11.39 -3.64 0.52
C SER A 238 11.54 -2.32 -0.26
N ALA A 239 11.34 -2.36 -1.57
CA ALA A 239 11.35 -1.16 -2.41
C ALA A 239 10.27 -0.16 -1.97
N SER A 240 9.08 -0.66 -1.63
CA SER A 240 7.98 0.19 -1.17
C SER A 240 8.32 0.90 0.15
N ILE A 241 8.90 0.19 1.12
CA ILE A 241 9.36 0.78 2.39
C ILE A 241 10.39 1.88 2.12
N ILE A 242 11.39 1.61 1.28
CA ILE A 242 12.44 2.59 0.92
C ILE A 242 11.80 3.83 0.28
N PHE A 243 10.90 3.66 -0.69
CA PHE A 243 10.26 4.78 -1.37
C PHE A 243 9.35 5.59 -0.46
N LEU A 244 8.56 4.94 0.41
CA LEU A 244 7.74 5.63 1.40
C LEU A 244 8.60 6.42 2.39
N PHE A 245 9.73 5.85 2.83
CA PHE A 245 10.66 6.55 3.71
C PHE A 245 11.28 7.77 3.03
N LEU A 246 11.71 7.65 1.77
CA LEU A 246 12.23 8.78 1.00
C LEU A 246 11.17 9.88 0.83
N ASN A 247 9.93 9.52 0.48
CA ASN A 247 8.82 10.47 0.36
C ASN A 247 8.54 11.18 1.68
N TYR A 248 8.45 10.43 2.78
CA TYR A 248 8.23 10.98 4.12
C TYR A 248 9.35 11.94 4.55
N ARG A 249 10.61 11.57 4.28
CA ARG A 249 11.77 12.42 4.60
C ARG A 249 11.74 13.72 3.82
N ASP A 250 11.48 13.64 2.51
CA ASP A 250 11.53 14.80 1.62
C ASP A 250 10.39 15.80 1.90
N ILE A 251 9.20 15.31 2.28
CA ILE A 251 8.07 16.19 2.66
C ILE A 251 8.31 16.89 4.00
N ASN A 252 9.03 16.22 4.91
CA ASN A 252 9.33 16.78 6.23
C ASN A 252 10.56 17.69 6.24
N ASN A 253 11.41 17.65 5.20
CA ASN A 253 12.52 18.58 5.01
C ASN A 253 12.05 19.86 4.32
N ILE A 254 11.19 20.62 5.00
CA ILE A 254 10.61 21.86 4.49
C ILE A 254 11.69 22.96 4.41
N ASN A 255 11.78 23.67 3.28
CA ASN A 255 12.56 24.89 3.20
C ASN A 255 11.87 26.00 4.01
N LYS A 256 12.47 26.32 5.17
CA LYS A 256 11.94 27.29 6.15
C LYS A 256 11.71 28.68 5.56
N GLU A 257 12.62 29.19 4.72
CA GLU A 257 12.47 30.52 4.12
C GLU A 257 11.26 30.60 3.20
N LYS A 258 11.05 29.56 2.39
CA LYS A 258 9.90 29.49 1.49
C LYS A 258 8.60 29.34 2.29
N PHE A 259 8.65 28.61 3.40
CA PHE A 259 7.52 28.44 4.31
C PHE A 259 7.12 29.75 5.00
N ASN A 260 8.08 30.44 5.60
CA ASN A 260 7.83 31.71 6.28
C ASN A 260 7.27 32.77 5.31
N LYS A 261 7.84 32.92 4.12
CA LYS A 261 7.32 33.86 3.09
C LYS A 261 5.84 33.65 2.76
N ILE A 262 5.37 32.41 2.75
CA ILE A 262 3.98 32.07 2.49
C ILE A 262 3.12 32.32 3.73
N ILE A 263 3.56 31.85 4.89
CA ILE A 263 2.79 31.94 6.13
C ILE A 263 2.66 33.38 6.60
N ASP A 264 3.71 34.19 6.42
CA ASP A 264 3.72 35.62 6.78
C ASP A 264 2.80 36.45 5.88
N SER A 265 2.36 35.90 4.73
CA SER A 265 1.35 36.53 3.87
C SER A 265 -0.10 36.28 4.34
N LEU A 266 -0.30 35.42 5.34
CA LEU A 266 -1.62 35.05 5.86
C LEU A 266 -2.01 35.85 7.11
N PRO A 267 -3.32 36.02 7.39
CA PRO A 267 -3.79 36.62 8.63
C PRO A 267 -3.27 35.87 9.88
N LYS A 268 -3.00 36.60 10.97
CA LYS A 268 -2.41 36.05 12.22
C LYS A 268 -3.21 34.85 12.78
N ASP A 269 -4.53 34.92 12.73
CA ASP A 269 -5.40 33.87 13.28
C ASP A 269 -5.30 32.56 12.48
N VAL A 270 -5.18 32.69 11.16
CA VAL A 270 -4.97 31.57 10.22
C VAL A 270 -3.56 31.01 10.38
N LYS A 271 -2.55 31.88 10.49
CA LYS A 271 -1.15 31.49 10.77
C LYS A 271 -1.03 30.66 12.05
N ASN A 272 -1.65 31.10 13.15
CA ASN A 272 -1.58 30.40 14.43
C ASN A 272 -2.27 29.02 14.36
N LYS A 273 -3.46 28.94 13.74
CA LYS A 273 -4.14 27.66 13.50
C LYS A 273 -3.31 26.71 12.64
N ILE A 274 -2.64 27.23 11.61
CA ILE A 274 -1.81 26.41 10.73
C ILE A 274 -0.60 25.83 11.49
N ILE A 275 0.07 26.65 12.27
CA ILE A 275 1.23 26.21 13.06
C ILE A 275 0.79 25.17 14.09
N GLU A 276 -0.32 25.39 14.78
CA GLU A 276 -0.87 24.44 15.76
C GLU A 276 -1.28 23.10 15.13
N ASN A 277 -1.93 23.12 13.97
CA ASN A 277 -2.28 21.92 13.22
C ASN A 277 -1.05 21.15 12.70
N LEU A 278 -0.01 21.85 12.21
CA LEU A 278 1.23 21.18 11.79
C LEU A 278 1.98 20.55 12.96
N GLU A 279 2.00 21.20 14.12
CA GLU A 279 2.65 20.66 15.31
C GLU A 279 1.96 19.43 15.88
N THR A 280 0.62 19.39 15.83
CA THR A 280 -0.19 18.24 16.26
C THR A 280 -0.06 17.06 15.30
N LEU A 281 0.09 17.33 13.99
CA LEU A 281 0.29 16.30 12.96
C LEU A 281 1.73 15.77 12.94
N ASN A 282 2.74 16.63 13.11
CA ASN A 282 4.14 16.21 13.10
C ASN A 282 5.03 17.03 14.06
N LYS A 283 5.44 16.40 15.17
CA LYS A 283 6.34 17.01 16.17
C LYS A 283 7.70 17.43 15.60
N LYS A 284 8.20 16.80 14.53
CA LYS A 284 9.46 17.24 13.90
C LYS A 284 9.33 18.62 13.26
N LEU A 285 8.14 18.97 12.77
CA LEU A 285 7.88 20.30 12.23
C LEU A 285 7.90 21.38 13.31
N LYS A 286 7.55 21.05 14.57
CA LYS A 286 7.65 21.99 15.70
C LYS A 286 9.03 22.61 15.84
N PHE A 287 10.10 21.82 15.70
CA PHE A 287 11.48 22.31 15.79
C PHE A 287 11.87 23.19 14.60
N ILE A 288 11.41 22.84 13.40
CA ILE A 288 11.69 23.61 12.18
C ILE A 288 10.95 24.97 12.23
N LEU A 289 9.76 25.00 12.82
CA LEU A 289 8.87 26.16 12.87
C LEU A 289 9.10 27.10 14.06
N ARG A 290 9.51 26.59 15.23
CA ARG A 290 9.67 27.36 16.48
C ARG A 290 11.09 27.78 16.83
N LEU A 291 12.10 27.42 16.04
CA LEU A 291 13.43 28.01 16.21
C LEU A 291 13.38 29.46 15.71
N GLU A 292 13.02 30.38 16.60
CA GLU A 292 13.51 31.76 16.57
C GLU A 292 15.04 31.76 16.65
#